data_AF-A0A2W4RQX8-F1
#
_entry.id   AF-A0A2W4RQX8-F1
#
_cell.length_a   1.000
_cell.length_b   1.000
_cell.length_c   1.000
_cell.angle_alpha   90.00
_cell.angle_beta   90.00
_cell.angle_gamma   90.00
#
_symmetry.space_group_name_H-M   'P 1'
#
loop_
_entity.id
_entity.type
_entity.pdbx_description
1 polymer ?
#
loop_
_entity_poly.entity_id
_entity_poly.type
_entity_poly.pdbx_seq_one_letter_code
_entity_poly.pdbx_strand_id
1 'polypeptide(L)'
;MISAGGLHATMSGKIAKEKKTRIVRSKQYPFFYNPMWSLFGDATPGPAGTYYYEKAQHKVQFWHMFDQVLLRPEMIPVFKHDELKILETDGSLSFLTKRGIPDKQRSSDHLPILFGIDI
;
A
#
# COMPACT_ATOMS: atom_id res chain seq x y z
N MET A 1 11.45 -0.78 -4.00
CA MET A 1 10.45 -1.87 -3.85
C MET A 1 10.43 -2.87 -5.01
N ILE A 2 10.41 -2.43 -6.27
CA ILE A 2 10.17 -3.32 -7.43
C ILE A 2 11.44 -4.07 -7.90
N SER A 3 12.61 -3.47 -7.68
CA SER A 3 13.89 -4.05 -8.11
C SER A 3 14.13 -5.42 -7.49
N ALA A 4 14.73 -6.34 -8.26
CA ALA A 4 15.03 -7.69 -7.80
C ALA A 4 15.95 -7.69 -6.56
N GLY A 5 16.97 -6.82 -6.54
CA GLY A 5 17.86 -6.64 -5.39
C GLY A 5 17.26 -5.85 -4.22
N GLY A 6 16.03 -5.36 -4.34
CA GLY A 6 15.28 -4.74 -3.25
C GLY A 6 14.26 -5.72 -2.68
N LEU A 7 13.01 -5.27 -2.59
CA LEU A 7 11.89 -6.09 -2.12
C LEU A 7 11.22 -6.90 -3.25
N HIS A 8 11.68 -6.76 -4.51
CA HIS A 8 11.18 -7.51 -5.67
C HIS A 8 9.64 -7.66 -5.72
N ALA A 9 8.93 -6.59 -5.38
CA ALA A 9 7.49 -6.59 -5.22
C ALA A 9 6.75 -6.58 -6.58
N THR A 10 5.61 -7.27 -6.66
CA THR A 10 4.69 -7.27 -7.81
C THR A 10 3.24 -6.98 -7.40
N MET A 11 2.44 -6.40 -8.30
CA MET A 11 1.00 -6.09 -8.11
C MET A 11 0.11 -7.31 -8.30
N SER A 12 0.64 -8.38 -8.87
CA SER A 12 -0.15 -9.56 -9.16
C SER A 12 0.19 -10.65 -8.16
N GLY A 13 -0.75 -10.92 -7.26
CA GLY A 13 -0.67 -12.08 -6.38
C GLY A 13 -0.56 -13.39 -7.17
N LYS A 14 -1.17 -13.47 -8.36
CA LYS A 14 -1.00 -14.60 -9.29
C LYS A 14 0.46 -14.77 -9.74
N ILE A 15 1.11 -13.70 -10.21
CA ILE A 15 2.52 -13.75 -10.60
C ILE A 15 3.41 -14.16 -9.43
N ALA A 16 3.18 -13.57 -8.25
CA ALA A 16 3.95 -13.90 -7.04
C ALA A 16 3.81 -15.39 -6.67
N LYS A 17 2.58 -15.92 -6.67
CA LYS A 17 2.28 -17.33 -6.35
C LYS A 17 2.85 -18.32 -7.36
N GLU A 18 2.62 -18.06 -8.64
CA GLU A 18 2.99 -19.00 -9.71
C GLU A 18 4.50 -19.02 -9.94
N LYS A 19 5.15 -17.85 -9.96
CA LYS A 19 6.60 -17.79 -10.21
C LYS A 19 7.42 -18.06 -8.97
N LYS A 20 6.99 -17.57 -7.80
CA LYS A 20 7.69 -17.54 -6.50
C LYS A 20 9.02 -16.80 -6.49
N THR A 21 9.86 -17.01 -7.51
CA THR A 21 11.17 -16.38 -7.70
C THR A 21 11.40 -15.99 -9.16
N ARG A 22 12.45 -15.19 -9.41
CA ARG A 22 13.01 -14.93 -10.75
C ARG A 22 14.53 -14.89 -10.70
N ILE A 23 15.18 -15.43 -11.72
CA ILE A 23 16.64 -15.32 -11.89
C ILE A 23 16.98 -13.98 -12.54
N VAL A 24 17.89 -13.23 -11.94
CA VAL A 24 18.44 -11.97 -12.46
C VAL A 24 19.95 -12.00 -12.25
N ARG A 25 20.74 -11.88 -13.34
CA ARG A 25 22.22 -12.01 -13.30
C ARG A 25 22.68 -13.27 -12.54
N SER A 26 22.12 -14.42 -12.92
CA SER A 26 22.41 -15.73 -12.33
C SER A 26 22.09 -15.88 -10.82
N LYS A 27 21.44 -14.88 -10.20
CA LYS A 27 20.96 -14.96 -8.81
C LYS A 27 19.44 -15.06 -8.77
N GLN A 28 18.94 -15.96 -7.95
CA GLN A 28 17.51 -16.13 -7.71
C GLN A 28 17.03 -15.09 -6.69
N TYR A 29 15.90 -14.45 -6.99
CA TYR A 29 15.26 -13.48 -6.10
C TYR A 29 13.81 -13.89 -5.86
N PRO A 30 13.38 -14.03 -4.59
CA PRO A 30 11.99 -14.32 -4.26
C PRO A 30 11.12 -13.08 -4.43
N PHE A 31 9.91 -13.27 -4.95
CA PHE A 31 8.93 -12.21 -5.07
C PHE A 31 8.33 -11.84 -3.70
N PHE A 32 7.88 -10.60 -3.61
CA PHE A 32 6.79 -10.21 -2.72
C PHE A 32 5.57 -9.81 -3.55
N TYR A 33 4.38 -10.02 -3.01
CA TYR A 33 3.15 -9.41 -3.51
C TYR A 33 2.88 -8.12 -2.73
N ASN A 34 2.54 -7.05 -3.44
CA ASN A 34 2.14 -5.78 -2.87
C ASN A 34 0.67 -5.49 -3.19
N PRO A 35 -0.26 -5.79 -2.27
CA PRO A 35 -1.67 -5.49 -2.48
C PRO A 35 -1.99 -3.99 -2.40
N MET A 36 -1.13 -3.14 -1.82
CA MET A 36 -1.40 -1.69 -1.73
C MET A 36 -1.61 -1.01 -3.08
N TRP A 37 -1.06 -1.59 -4.14
CA TRP A 37 -1.23 -1.08 -5.48
C TRP A 37 -2.68 -1.16 -6.00
N SER A 38 -3.56 -1.93 -5.35
CA SER A 38 -5.00 -1.93 -5.65
C SER A 38 -5.76 -0.76 -5.01
N LEU A 39 -5.11 0.07 -4.19
CA LEU A 39 -5.70 1.23 -3.51
C LEU A 39 -5.24 2.57 -4.11
N PHE A 40 -4.69 2.56 -5.33
CA PHE A 40 -4.24 3.79 -5.98
C PHE A 40 -5.40 4.50 -6.68
N GLY A 41 -5.56 5.78 -6.36
CA GLY A 41 -6.43 6.70 -7.09
C GLY A 41 -7.89 6.70 -6.62
N ASP A 42 -8.65 7.60 -7.22
CA ASP A 42 -10.05 7.93 -6.90
C ASP A 42 -11.06 6.86 -7.33
N ALA A 43 -10.67 5.93 -8.20
CA ALA A 43 -11.47 4.76 -8.56
C ALA A 43 -11.45 3.65 -7.48
N THR A 44 -10.85 3.91 -6.31
CA THR A 44 -10.74 2.97 -5.20
C THR A 44 -11.41 3.53 -3.94
N PRO A 45 -11.97 2.70 -3.04
CA PRO A 45 -12.60 3.18 -1.82
C PRO A 45 -11.61 3.87 -0.88
N GLY A 46 -12.03 5.00 -0.31
CA GLY A 46 -11.26 5.74 0.69
C GLY A 46 -10.24 6.72 0.08
N PRO A 47 -9.23 7.12 0.88
CA PRO A 47 -8.21 8.09 0.46
C PRO A 47 -7.32 7.57 -0.69
N ALA A 48 -6.89 8.47 -1.58
CA ALA A 48 -6.08 8.12 -2.76
C ALA A 48 -4.64 7.68 -2.44
N GLY A 49 -4.24 7.75 -1.18
CA GLY A 49 -2.91 7.39 -0.68
C GLY A 49 -2.85 7.45 0.85
N THR A 50 -1.72 7.06 1.40
CA THR A 50 -1.50 7.09 2.87
C THR A 50 -0.93 8.42 3.34
N TYR A 51 -0.42 9.27 2.45
CA TYR A 51 0.24 10.51 2.81
C TYR A 51 -0.14 11.62 1.82
N TYR A 52 -0.44 12.82 2.33
CA TYR A 52 -0.71 14.00 1.51
C TYR A 52 0.35 15.07 1.74
N TYR A 53 0.90 15.58 0.64
CA TYR A 53 1.93 16.60 0.65
C TYR A 53 1.76 17.60 -0.47
N GLU A 54 1.50 18.82 -0.06
CA GLU A 54 1.35 19.98 -0.93
C GLU A 54 2.53 20.93 -0.74
N LYS A 55 3.26 21.17 -1.83
CA LYS A 55 4.29 22.21 -1.92
C LYS A 55 4.21 22.93 -3.25
N ALA A 56 4.63 24.19 -3.27
CA ALA A 56 4.76 24.96 -4.51
C ALA A 56 6.04 24.56 -5.28
N GLN A 57 6.03 23.38 -5.90
CA GLN A 57 7.15 22.85 -6.70
C GLN A 57 6.66 22.37 -8.08
N HIS A 58 7.55 22.32 -9.07
CA HIS A 58 7.23 21.90 -10.44
C HIS A 58 6.71 20.46 -10.56
N LYS A 59 7.00 19.59 -9.57
CA LYS A 59 6.53 18.21 -9.52
C LYS A 59 5.95 17.93 -8.13
N VAL A 60 4.63 17.83 -8.05
CA VAL A 60 3.91 17.43 -6.84
C VAL A 60 2.80 16.47 -7.23
N GLN A 61 2.76 15.31 -6.57
CA GLN A 61 1.74 14.28 -6.79
C GLN A 61 0.56 14.44 -5.82
N PHE A 62 0.70 15.31 -4.81
CA PHE A 62 -0.22 15.54 -3.71
C PHE A 62 -0.40 14.31 -2.83
N TRP A 63 -0.96 13.23 -3.35
CA TRP A 63 -1.09 11.95 -2.65
C TRP A 63 0.08 11.01 -2.95
N HIS A 64 0.52 10.32 -1.90
CA HIS A 64 1.57 9.32 -1.96
C HIS A 64 1.16 8.06 -1.20
N MET A 65 1.70 6.91 -1.62
CA MET A 65 1.51 5.62 -0.98
C MET A 65 2.88 5.11 -0.48
N PHE A 66 3.37 5.70 0.61
CA PHE A 66 4.68 5.35 1.17
C PHE A 66 4.61 4.15 2.12
N ASP A 67 3.48 3.99 2.80
CA ASP A 67 3.22 2.90 3.74
C ASP A 67 2.75 1.68 2.96
N GLN A 68 3.39 0.53 3.18
CA GLN A 68 3.23 -0.64 2.31
C GLN A 68 3.02 -1.92 3.09
N VAL A 69 2.01 -2.71 2.69
CA VAL A 69 1.87 -4.12 3.06
C VAL A 69 2.57 -4.97 2.00
N LEU A 70 3.46 -5.87 2.42
CA LEU A 70 4.15 -6.79 1.52
C LEU A 70 4.01 -8.23 2.01
N LEU A 71 3.56 -9.10 1.11
CA LEU A 71 3.26 -10.49 1.43
C LEU A 71 4.24 -11.41 0.72
N ARG A 72 4.75 -12.39 1.47
CA ARG A 72 5.38 -13.56 0.85
C ARG A 72 4.31 -14.35 0.07
N PRO A 73 4.67 -15.01 -1.05
CA PRO A 73 3.70 -15.78 -1.84
C PRO A 73 2.86 -16.77 -1.02
N GLU A 74 3.46 -17.34 0.02
CA GLU A 74 2.86 -18.31 0.94
C GLU A 74 1.76 -17.70 1.82
N MET A 75 1.78 -16.39 2.07
CA MET A 75 0.78 -15.68 2.88
C MET A 75 -0.44 -15.23 2.07
N ILE A 76 -0.38 -15.31 0.74
CA ILE A 76 -1.46 -14.82 -0.13
C ILE A 76 -2.78 -15.58 0.06
N PRO A 77 -2.81 -16.92 0.28
CA PRO A 77 -4.05 -17.65 0.50
C PRO A 77 -4.81 -17.25 1.77
N VAL A 78 -4.10 -16.74 2.78
CA VAL A 78 -4.66 -16.37 4.09
C VAL A 78 -4.90 -14.86 4.23
N PHE A 79 -4.60 -14.07 3.19
CA PHE A 79 -4.76 -12.63 3.20
C PHE A 79 -6.17 -12.21 2.79
N LYS A 80 -6.83 -11.42 3.64
CA LYS A 80 -8.17 -10.88 3.39
C LYS A 80 -8.11 -9.59 2.58
N HIS A 81 -8.26 -9.72 1.27
CA HIS A 81 -8.11 -8.61 0.34
C HIS A 81 -9.20 -7.54 0.51
N ASP A 82 -10.39 -7.94 0.93
CA ASP A 82 -11.55 -7.10 1.23
C ASP A 82 -11.43 -6.33 2.55
N GLU A 83 -10.55 -6.76 3.46
CA GLU A 83 -10.22 -6.05 4.69
C GLU A 83 -9.06 -5.05 4.52
N LEU A 84 -8.33 -5.09 3.39
CA LEU A 84 -7.24 -4.14 3.12
C LEU A 84 -7.80 -2.75 2.79
N LYS A 85 -7.57 -1.77 3.68
CA LYS A 85 -8.11 -0.41 3.56
C LYS A 85 -7.14 0.62 4.11
N ILE A 86 -7.18 1.83 3.54
CA ILE A 86 -6.61 3.03 4.17
C ILE A 86 -7.73 3.66 4.99
N LEU A 87 -7.50 3.84 6.29
CA LEU A 87 -8.52 4.36 7.20
C LEU A 87 -8.52 5.89 7.20
N GLU A 88 -9.72 6.45 7.16
CA GLU A 88 -9.99 7.88 7.36
C GLU A 88 -10.66 8.19 8.71
N THR A 89 -10.98 7.15 9.50
CA THR A 89 -11.61 7.26 10.82
C THR A 89 -11.39 5.98 11.64
N ASP A 90 -11.43 6.09 12.97
CA ASP A 90 -11.56 4.94 13.88
C ASP A 90 -13.03 4.57 14.20
N GLY A 91 -13.98 5.24 13.55
CA GLY A 91 -15.42 5.12 13.78
C GLY A 91 -15.98 6.18 14.73
N SER A 92 -15.14 6.86 15.50
CA SER A 92 -15.52 7.98 16.38
C SER A 92 -14.87 9.30 15.96
N LEU A 93 -13.63 9.23 15.48
CA LEU A 93 -12.78 10.36 15.13
C LEU A 93 -12.34 10.27 13.66
N SER A 94 -12.66 11.31 12.88
CA SER A 94 -12.05 11.51 11.55
C SER A 94 -10.55 11.81 11.67
N PHE A 95 -9.76 11.13 10.85
CA PHE A 95 -8.33 11.41 10.63
C PHE A 95 -8.10 12.45 9.53
N LEU A 96 -9.16 12.85 8.83
CA LEU A 96 -9.11 13.87 7.79
C LEU A 96 -9.62 15.22 8.30
N THR A 97 -9.02 16.28 7.78
CA THR A 97 -9.52 17.65 7.87
C THR A 97 -10.81 17.79 7.04
N LYS A 98 -11.51 18.93 7.19
CA LYS A 98 -12.67 19.28 6.34
C LYS A 98 -12.36 19.35 4.83
N ARG A 99 -11.08 19.37 4.44
CA ARG A 99 -10.63 19.37 3.04
C ARG A 99 -10.36 17.96 2.50
N GLY A 100 -10.59 16.91 3.30
CA GLY A 100 -10.38 15.52 2.89
C GLY A 100 -8.91 15.09 2.85
N ILE A 101 -8.00 15.81 3.52
CA ILE A 101 -6.58 15.48 3.64
C ILE A 101 -6.23 15.14 5.10
N PRO A 102 -5.14 14.39 5.38
CA PRO A 102 -4.74 13.99 6.73
C PRO A 102 -4.62 15.17 7.69
N ASP A 103 -5.24 15.06 8.86
CA ASP A 103 -5.20 16.05 9.92
C ASP A 103 -3.98 15.85 10.83
N LYS A 104 -2.83 16.32 10.37
CA LYS A 104 -1.56 16.27 11.12
C LYS A 104 -1.57 16.96 12.49
N GLN A 105 -2.54 17.84 12.77
CA GLN A 105 -2.62 18.49 14.08
C GLN A 105 -3.35 17.62 15.09
N ARG A 106 -4.36 16.88 14.62
CA ARG A 106 -5.21 16.04 15.47
C ARG A 106 -4.76 14.58 15.53
N SER A 107 -4.14 14.08 14.47
CA SER A 107 -3.70 12.68 14.34
C SER A 107 -2.27 12.59 13.78
N SER A 108 -2.13 12.42 12.47
CA SER A 108 -0.85 12.21 11.79
C SER A 108 -0.93 12.76 10.36
N ASP A 109 0.22 13.06 9.77
CA ASP A 109 0.35 13.34 8.35
C ASP A 109 0.25 12.08 7.48
N HIS A 110 0.31 10.89 8.09
CA HIS A 110 0.02 9.60 7.47
C HIS A 110 -1.32 9.02 7.93
N LEU A 111 -1.97 8.27 7.05
CA LEU A 111 -3.21 7.55 7.30
C LEU A 111 -2.93 6.09 7.65
N PRO A 112 -3.62 5.51 8.65
CA PRO A 112 -3.45 4.11 9.01
C PRO A 112 -3.87 3.16 7.89
N ILE A 113 -3.21 1.99 7.82
CA ILE A 113 -3.62 0.88 6.98
C ILE A 113 -4.20 -0.21 7.88
N LEU A 114 -5.41 -0.68 7.55
CA LEU A 114 -6.03 -1.86 8.13
C LEU A 114 -5.91 -3.02 7.13
N PHE A 115 -5.61 -4.22 7.63
CA PHE A 115 -5.65 -5.45 6.84
C PHE A 115 -5.85 -6.66 7.75
N GLY A 116 -6.35 -7.75 7.18
CA GLY A 116 -6.60 -9.01 7.89
C GLY A 116 -5.80 -10.18 7.33
N ILE A 117 -5.46 -11.12 8.22
CA ILE A 117 -4.82 -12.41 7.89
C ILE A 117 -5.48 -13.49 8.73
N ASP A 118 -5.90 -14.60 8.12
CA ASP A 118 -6.42 -15.79 8.82
C ASP A 118 -5.30 -16.83 9.04
N ILE A 119 -4.75 -16.88 10.26
CA ILE A 119 -3.64 -17.78 10.63
C ILE A 119 -4.15 -18.97 11.44
#